data_AF-A0ABC9DJW6-F1
#
_entry.id   AF-A0ABC9DJW6-F1
#
_cell.length_a   1.000
_cell.length_b   1.000
_cell.length_c   1.000
_cell.angle_alpha   90.00
_cell.angle_beta   90.00
_cell.angle_gamma   90.00
#
_symmetry.space_group_name_H-M   'P 1'
#
loop_
_entity.id
_entity.type
_entity.pdbx_description
1 polymer ?
#
loop_
_entity_poly.entity_id
_entity_poly.type
_entity_poly.pdbx_seq_one_letter_code
_entity_poly.pdbx_strand_id
1 'polypeptide(L)'
;MPAGKGKEGAPTPACSDSIGIDALSDELLQHIIGFLEAQEAVRTCVLARCWRNLWKSAMCVRIVADEDKFLGSVEKLCRFVDRLLQHRRGSTLHTFDLVFTSFGQEMAACLYKDHYSFLKIVNDWFWHAVSCQVQVLFLNAFSRYIEDPSLLLYNKPIESRHLTRLELDGVSVQSRFLDFSNCPSLEQLEFHNCYFSDDSRFRIRAPNLVSLVLAKVWGMIPVLESMPSLVTAYVATSMESEDTCFENDCACEFCENYYKISGGTDSNRCVLLKGLSEAEHLTLFSGPQTYIFKMDLKCCPMFSKLRILVLDDYWCVPDDFRALVCILKHSTFLQKLTLQLSSKKHRQHRERKGILVPMEGSAAILEHLKIIEVTCDAVDKRIRKLTFFLCAFHIRFSLN
;
A
#
# COMPACT_ATOMS: atom_id res chain seq x y z
N MET A 1 39.98 -48.44 -52.18
CA MET A 1 40.50 -47.12 -51.79
C MET A 1 39.89 -46.05 -52.69
N PRO A 2 39.46 -44.89 -52.18
CA PRO A 2 38.58 -44.64 -51.03
C PRO A 2 37.25 -43.99 -51.50
N ALA A 3 36.08 -44.30 -50.94
CA ALA A 3 35.53 -43.85 -49.64
C ALA A 3 35.41 -42.31 -49.56
N GLY A 4 34.20 -41.81 -49.83
CA GLY A 4 33.82 -40.41 -49.69
C GLY A 4 33.94 -39.97 -48.24
N LYS A 5 34.70 -38.88 -48.04
CA LYS A 5 34.99 -38.28 -46.74
C LYS A 5 33.70 -37.84 -46.04
N GLY A 6 33.51 -38.31 -44.81
CA GLY A 6 32.64 -37.66 -43.84
C GLY A 6 33.13 -36.23 -43.60
N LYS A 7 32.20 -35.28 -43.62
CA LYS A 7 32.43 -33.97 -43.01
C LYS A 7 32.13 -34.12 -41.53
N GLU A 8 33.18 -34.31 -40.75
CA GLU A 8 33.19 -34.01 -39.32
C GLU A 8 32.61 -32.61 -39.08
N GLY A 9 31.79 -32.51 -38.04
CA GLY A 9 31.18 -31.27 -37.62
C GLY A 9 32.23 -30.20 -37.39
N ALA A 10 31.97 -29.01 -37.92
CA ALA A 10 32.64 -27.82 -37.44
C ALA A 10 32.35 -27.70 -35.93
N PRO A 11 33.35 -27.47 -35.08
CA PRO A 11 33.09 -27.08 -33.71
C PRO A 11 32.27 -25.79 -33.77
N THR A 12 31.13 -25.77 -33.08
CA THR A 12 30.50 -24.52 -32.67
C THR A 12 31.59 -23.65 -32.07
N PRO A 13 31.78 -22.39 -32.50
CA PRO A 13 32.72 -21.54 -31.80
C PRO A 13 32.18 -21.38 -30.37
N ALA A 14 32.83 -22.06 -29.43
CA ALA A 14 32.74 -21.70 -28.03
C ALA A 14 33.02 -20.19 -27.97
N CYS A 15 32.15 -19.45 -27.28
CA CYS A 15 32.43 -18.05 -26.96
C CYS A 15 33.86 -17.97 -26.46
N SER A 16 34.71 -17.31 -27.25
CA SER A 16 36.10 -17.02 -26.91
C SER A 16 36.14 -16.41 -25.52
N ASP A 17 37.00 -16.96 -24.64
CA ASP A 17 37.41 -16.45 -23.33
C ASP A 17 36.90 -15.03 -23.02
N SER A 18 35.62 -14.93 -22.63
CA SER A 18 34.99 -13.63 -22.38
C SER A 18 35.39 -13.17 -20.99
N ILE A 19 36.50 -12.44 -20.89
CA ILE A 19 36.82 -11.70 -19.67
C ILE A 19 35.86 -10.51 -19.62
N GLY A 20 34.69 -10.67 -19.01
CA GLY A 20 33.66 -9.64 -18.91
C GLY A 20 32.29 -10.15 -18.49
N ILE A 21 31.29 -9.27 -18.50
CA ILE A 21 29.89 -9.59 -18.14
C ILE A 21 29.29 -10.71 -19.02
N ASP A 22 29.82 -10.89 -20.24
CA ASP A 22 29.42 -11.94 -21.19
C ASP A 22 29.82 -13.36 -20.76
N ALA A 23 30.55 -13.54 -19.65
CA ALA A 23 30.82 -14.85 -19.05
C ALA A 23 29.75 -15.27 -18.02
N LEU A 24 28.83 -14.38 -17.65
CA LEU A 24 27.74 -14.72 -16.73
C LEU A 24 26.71 -15.61 -17.41
N SER A 25 25.99 -16.41 -16.62
CA SER A 25 24.86 -17.20 -17.13
C SER A 25 23.72 -16.29 -17.59
N ASP A 26 22.93 -16.76 -18.56
CA ASP A 26 21.76 -16.03 -19.06
C ASP A 26 20.79 -15.63 -17.93
N GLU A 27 20.67 -16.45 -16.89
CA GLU A 27 19.85 -16.19 -15.70
C GLU A 27 20.33 -14.95 -14.94
N LEU A 28 21.65 -14.85 -14.69
CA LEU A 28 22.24 -13.69 -14.03
C LEU A 28 22.13 -12.44 -14.89
N LEU A 29 22.31 -12.58 -16.21
CA LEU A 29 22.14 -11.45 -17.13
C LEU A 29 20.69 -10.97 -17.20
N GLN A 30 19.72 -11.88 -17.22
CA GLN A 30 18.29 -11.55 -17.17
C GLN A 30 17.90 -10.87 -15.85
N HIS A 31 18.54 -11.25 -14.75
CA HIS A 31 18.38 -10.59 -13.46
C HIS A 31 18.99 -9.17 -13.49
N ILE A 32 20.21 -9.01 -14.00
CA ILE A 32 20.90 -7.72 -14.12
C ILE A 32 20.08 -6.75 -14.99
N ILE A 33 19.64 -7.20 -16.16
CA ILE A 33 18.82 -6.39 -17.08
C ILE A 33 17.48 -6.02 -16.43
N GLY A 34 16.95 -6.86 -15.54
CA GLY A 34 15.72 -6.60 -14.80
C GLY A 34 15.79 -5.37 -13.88
N PHE A 35 16.98 -4.90 -13.50
CA PHE A 35 17.13 -3.67 -12.72
C PHE A 35 17.04 -2.40 -13.55
N LEU A 36 17.16 -2.51 -14.88
CA LEU A 36 17.09 -1.38 -15.81
C LEU A 36 15.63 -1.01 -16.08
N GLU A 37 15.39 0.25 -16.44
CA GLU A 37 14.10 0.62 -17.03
C GLU A 37 13.90 -0.15 -18.35
N ALA A 38 12.67 -0.53 -18.66
CA ALA A 38 12.36 -1.43 -19.79
C ALA A 38 12.94 -0.96 -21.13
N GLN A 39 12.98 0.35 -21.34
CA GLN A 39 13.60 0.98 -22.51
C GLN A 39 15.12 0.79 -22.58
N GLU A 40 15.81 0.88 -21.45
CA GLU A 40 17.25 0.65 -21.34
C GLU A 40 17.56 -0.84 -21.46
N ALA A 41 16.76 -1.68 -20.81
CA ALA A 41 16.82 -3.13 -20.96
C ALA A 41 16.72 -3.55 -22.42
N VAL A 42 15.77 -3.00 -23.19
CA VAL A 42 15.66 -3.25 -24.63
C VAL A 42 16.88 -2.71 -25.38
N ARG A 43 17.41 -1.52 -25.03
CA ARG A 43 18.60 -0.95 -25.68
C ARG A 43 19.84 -1.83 -25.53
N THR A 44 19.94 -2.65 -24.49
CA THR A 44 21.06 -3.61 -24.37
C THR A 44 21.14 -4.60 -25.54
N CYS A 45 20.07 -4.78 -26.32
CA CYS A 45 20.02 -5.71 -27.45
C CYS A 45 21.03 -5.40 -28.57
N VAL A 46 21.62 -4.19 -28.59
CA VAL A 46 22.63 -3.78 -29.58
C VAL A 46 24.07 -3.96 -29.08
N LEU A 47 24.28 -4.29 -27.80
CA LEU A 47 25.62 -4.42 -27.21
C LEU A 47 26.40 -5.60 -27.80
N ALA A 48 25.77 -6.77 -27.86
CA ALA A 48 26.34 -7.96 -28.49
C ALA A 48 25.24 -8.96 -28.89
N ARG A 49 25.61 -10.01 -29.64
CA ARG A 49 24.67 -11.03 -30.14
C ARG A 49 23.96 -11.78 -29.02
N CYS A 50 24.64 -12.09 -27.92
CA CYS A 50 24.06 -12.73 -26.73
C CYS A 50 22.97 -11.86 -26.08
N TRP A 51 23.11 -10.52 -26.11
CA TRP A 51 22.16 -9.59 -25.48
C TRP A 51 20.88 -9.35 -26.27
N ARG A 52 20.85 -9.74 -27.55
CA ARG A 52 19.77 -9.40 -28.49
C ARG A 52 18.36 -9.72 -27.96
N ASN A 53 18.22 -10.82 -27.22
CA ASN A 53 16.92 -11.32 -26.74
C ASN A 53 16.79 -11.40 -25.22
N LEU A 54 17.83 -11.07 -24.44
CA LEU A 54 17.81 -11.27 -22.98
C LEU A 54 16.67 -10.51 -22.29
N TRP A 55 16.39 -9.28 -22.73
CA TRP A 55 15.29 -8.46 -22.21
C TRP A 55 13.90 -9.12 -22.33
N LYS A 56 13.71 -10.05 -23.29
CA LYS A 56 12.44 -10.77 -23.46
C LYS A 56 12.17 -11.76 -22.33
N SER A 57 13.21 -12.22 -21.66
CA SER A 57 13.16 -13.17 -20.54
C SER A 57 13.56 -12.53 -19.22
N ALA A 58 13.82 -11.22 -19.18
CA ALA A 58 14.15 -10.51 -17.95
C ALA A 58 13.09 -10.77 -16.87
N MET A 59 13.51 -11.06 -15.65
CA MET A 59 12.59 -11.42 -14.57
C MET A 59 11.82 -10.21 -14.03
N CYS A 60 12.36 -9.01 -14.23
CA CYS A 60 11.75 -7.77 -13.78
C CYS A 60 11.49 -6.86 -14.97
N VAL A 61 10.33 -6.19 -14.97
CA VAL A 61 9.96 -5.18 -15.97
C VAL A 61 9.58 -3.92 -15.21
N ARG A 62 10.35 -2.85 -15.44
CA ARG A 62 10.14 -1.55 -14.84
C ARG A 62 9.83 -0.51 -15.89
N ILE A 63 8.63 0.07 -15.84
CA ILE A 63 8.15 1.07 -16.79
C ILE A 63 7.91 2.35 -16.00
N VAL A 64 8.74 3.35 -16.26
CA VAL A 64 8.60 4.69 -15.69
C VAL A 64 8.15 5.62 -16.81
N ALA A 65 6.88 6.00 -16.75
CA ALA A 65 6.28 6.99 -17.63
C ALA A 65 6.47 8.38 -17.01
N ASP A 66 7.50 9.08 -17.48
CA ASP A 66 7.89 10.43 -17.06
C ASP A 66 8.15 11.31 -18.30
N GLU A 67 7.79 12.60 -18.23
CA GLU A 67 7.84 13.54 -19.37
C GLU A 67 9.26 13.61 -19.96
N ASP A 68 10.26 13.60 -19.08
CA ASP A 68 11.68 13.70 -19.46
C ASP A 68 12.30 12.36 -19.89
N LYS A 69 11.62 11.23 -19.62
CA LYS A 69 12.19 9.89 -19.83
C LYS A 69 11.67 9.19 -21.08
N PHE A 70 10.42 9.44 -21.49
CA PHE A 70 9.75 8.60 -22.47
C PHE A 70 9.42 9.31 -23.79
N LEU A 71 10.21 9.05 -24.85
CA LEU A 71 10.02 9.21 -26.33
C LEU A 71 9.10 10.32 -26.93
N GLY A 72 8.58 11.25 -26.14
CA GLY A 72 7.81 12.43 -26.52
C GLY A 72 6.31 12.26 -26.78
N SER A 73 5.64 11.17 -26.36
CA SER A 73 4.15 11.10 -26.30
C SER A 73 3.59 9.83 -25.61
N VAL A 74 2.36 9.91 -25.08
CA VAL A 74 1.60 8.77 -24.51
C VAL A 74 1.40 7.64 -25.51
N GLU A 75 1.10 7.95 -26.77
CA GLU A 75 0.91 6.93 -27.82
C GLU A 75 2.15 6.07 -28.06
N LYS A 76 3.34 6.69 -28.01
CA LYS A 76 4.60 5.97 -28.17
C LYS A 76 4.85 5.08 -26.96
N LEU A 77 4.49 5.53 -25.76
CA LEU A 77 4.53 4.71 -24.55
C LEU A 77 3.66 3.48 -24.69
N CYS A 78 2.39 3.67 -25.05
CA CYS A 78 1.47 2.56 -25.23
C CYS A 78 1.99 1.55 -26.25
N ARG A 79 2.43 2.04 -27.42
CA ARG A 79 2.98 1.18 -28.48
C ARG A 79 4.25 0.44 -28.05
N PHE A 80 5.11 1.07 -27.25
CA PHE A 80 6.32 0.44 -26.75
C PHE A 80 5.99 -0.68 -25.76
N VAL A 81 5.17 -0.40 -24.75
CA VAL A 81 4.81 -1.37 -23.70
C VAL A 81 4.03 -2.54 -24.29
N ASP A 82 3.07 -2.29 -25.18
CA ASP A 82 2.34 -3.35 -25.88
C ASP A 82 3.30 -4.29 -26.61
N ARG A 83 4.24 -3.72 -27.39
CA ARG A 83 5.23 -4.52 -28.11
C ARG A 83 6.16 -5.26 -27.15
N LEU A 84 6.60 -4.61 -26.07
CA LEU A 84 7.46 -5.22 -25.06
C LEU A 84 6.79 -6.48 -24.50
N LEU A 85 5.56 -6.34 -23.99
CA LEU A 85 4.81 -7.46 -23.39
C LEU A 85 4.48 -8.56 -24.40
N GLN A 86 4.10 -8.21 -25.64
CA GLN A 86 3.88 -9.18 -26.72
C GLN A 86 5.14 -10.03 -27.01
N HIS A 87 6.33 -9.43 -27.01
CA HIS A 87 7.57 -10.16 -27.31
C HIS A 87 8.04 -11.08 -26.18
N ARG A 88 7.58 -10.85 -24.94
CA ARG A 88 7.87 -11.71 -23.79
C ARG A 88 7.10 -13.03 -23.83
N ARG A 89 6.04 -13.14 -24.64
CA ARG A 89 5.25 -14.37 -24.87
C ARG A 89 4.79 -15.08 -23.58
N GLY A 90 4.45 -14.32 -22.54
CA GLY A 90 4.00 -14.89 -21.25
C GLY A 90 5.12 -15.46 -20.39
N SER A 91 6.39 -15.10 -20.63
CA SER A 91 7.50 -15.45 -19.74
C SER A 91 7.23 -14.94 -18.33
N THR A 92 7.53 -15.77 -17.34
CA THR A 92 7.27 -15.49 -15.92
C THR A 92 7.90 -14.17 -15.49
N LEU A 93 7.17 -13.40 -14.70
CA LEU A 93 7.63 -12.17 -14.09
C LEU A 93 7.85 -12.40 -12.59
N HIS A 94 9.00 -11.97 -12.08
CA HIS A 94 9.18 -11.80 -10.64
C HIS A 94 8.57 -10.47 -10.20
N THR A 95 8.95 -9.38 -10.88
CA THR A 95 8.49 -8.02 -10.55
C THR A 95 7.96 -7.29 -11.77
N PHE A 96 6.83 -6.63 -11.62
CA PHE A 96 6.29 -5.70 -12.59
C PHE A 96 6.02 -4.36 -11.90
N ASP A 97 6.75 -3.33 -12.31
CA ASP A 97 6.71 -1.99 -11.74
C ASP A 97 6.26 -0.99 -12.81
N LEU A 98 5.04 -0.44 -12.67
CA LEU A 98 4.45 0.52 -13.59
C LEU A 98 4.18 1.83 -12.86
N VAL A 99 4.96 2.86 -13.19
CA VAL A 99 4.92 4.16 -12.51
C VAL A 99 4.59 5.27 -13.50
N PHE A 100 3.53 6.01 -13.21
CA PHE A 100 3.15 7.25 -13.88
C PHE A 100 3.52 8.41 -12.95
N THR A 101 4.46 9.27 -13.38
CA THR A 101 5.00 10.35 -12.54
C THR A 101 4.53 11.73 -13.01
N SER A 102 5.38 12.47 -13.73
CA SER A 102 5.18 13.86 -14.16
C SER A 102 4.40 13.99 -15.45
N PHE A 103 4.18 12.89 -16.18
CA PHE A 103 3.37 12.83 -17.42
C PHE A 103 1.93 13.32 -17.23
N GLY A 104 1.57 13.71 -16.01
CA GLY A 104 0.25 13.98 -15.50
C GLY A 104 -0.54 15.03 -16.26
N GLN A 105 0.02 16.01 -16.97
CA GLN A 105 -0.84 16.93 -17.72
C GLN A 105 -1.37 16.31 -19.02
N GLU A 106 -0.48 15.73 -19.84
CA GLU A 106 -0.89 15.03 -21.06
C GLU A 106 -1.61 13.71 -20.75
N MET A 107 -1.13 12.94 -19.77
CA MET A 107 -1.79 11.71 -19.34
C MET A 107 -3.11 11.96 -18.62
N ALA A 108 -3.22 12.97 -17.74
CA ALA A 108 -4.53 13.33 -17.19
C ALA A 108 -5.45 13.79 -18.31
N ALA A 109 -4.95 14.59 -19.28
CA ALA A 109 -5.76 14.97 -20.42
C ALA A 109 -6.23 13.74 -21.24
N CYS A 110 -5.41 12.70 -21.41
CA CYS A 110 -5.83 11.43 -22.01
C CYS A 110 -6.88 10.69 -21.16
N LEU A 111 -6.70 10.67 -19.84
CA LEU A 111 -7.69 10.13 -18.91
C LEU A 111 -9.00 10.93 -19.01
N TYR A 112 -9.00 12.24 -19.22
CA TYR A 112 -10.23 13.04 -19.36
C TYR A 112 -10.86 13.02 -20.76
N LYS A 113 -10.06 13.01 -21.84
CA LYS A 113 -10.55 13.13 -23.23
C LYS A 113 -10.87 11.79 -23.88
N ASP A 114 -10.03 10.79 -23.65
CA ASP A 114 -10.11 9.45 -24.26
C ASP A 114 -10.11 8.35 -23.19
N HIS A 115 -10.73 8.63 -22.04
CA HIS A 115 -10.72 7.87 -20.78
C HIS A 115 -10.73 6.35 -20.98
N TYR A 116 -11.57 5.85 -21.89
CA TYR A 116 -11.75 4.42 -22.12
C TYR A 116 -10.56 3.73 -22.78
N SER A 117 -9.80 4.41 -23.64
CA SER A 117 -8.73 3.78 -24.42
C SER A 117 -7.47 3.55 -23.58
N PHE A 118 -7.00 4.59 -22.89
CA PHE A 118 -5.80 4.51 -22.06
C PHE A 118 -6.03 3.63 -20.82
N LEU A 119 -7.18 3.80 -20.15
CA LEU A 119 -7.55 2.96 -19.00
C LEU A 119 -7.60 1.48 -19.36
N LYS A 120 -8.14 1.15 -20.54
CA LYS A 120 -8.17 -0.22 -21.05
C LYS A 120 -6.75 -0.76 -21.23
N ILE A 121 -5.87 0.00 -21.89
CA ILE A 121 -4.49 -0.41 -22.14
C ILE A 121 -3.74 -0.68 -20.83
N VAL A 122 -3.84 0.22 -19.84
CA VAL A 122 -3.16 0.03 -18.55
C VAL A 122 -3.71 -1.17 -17.79
N ASN A 123 -5.03 -1.39 -17.82
CA ASN A 123 -5.63 -2.60 -17.27
C ASN A 123 -5.13 -3.86 -17.99
N ASP A 124 -5.05 -3.85 -19.32
CA ASP A 124 -4.55 -4.98 -20.10
C ASP A 124 -3.09 -5.31 -19.70
N TRP A 125 -2.24 -4.30 -19.45
CA TRP A 125 -0.89 -4.50 -18.92
C TRP A 125 -0.86 -5.07 -17.51
N PHE A 126 -1.65 -4.50 -16.60
CA PHE A 126 -1.77 -4.99 -15.22
C PHE A 126 -2.18 -6.47 -15.20
N TRP A 127 -3.22 -6.84 -15.94
CA TRP A 127 -3.70 -8.22 -15.99
C TRP A 127 -2.80 -9.15 -16.80
N HIS A 128 -2.03 -8.63 -17.75
CA HIS A 128 -0.96 -9.39 -18.39
C HIS A 128 0.15 -9.75 -17.39
N ALA A 129 0.54 -8.83 -16.50
CA ALA A 129 1.52 -9.14 -15.46
C ALA A 129 1.00 -10.24 -14.52
N VAL A 130 -0.27 -10.17 -14.10
CA VAL A 130 -0.93 -11.22 -13.30
C VAL A 130 -0.90 -12.57 -14.02
N SER A 131 -1.22 -12.62 -15.32
CA SER A 131 -1.19 -13.88 -16.10
C SER A 131 0.23 -14.43 -16.30
N CYS A 132 1.26 -13.59 -16.19
CA CYS A 132 2.67 -13.97 -16.19
C CYS A 132 3.19 -14.41 -14.81
N GLN A 133 2.32 -14.79 -13.88
CA GLN A 133 2.69 -15.31 -12.55
C GLN A 133 3.54 -14.33 -11.72
N VAL A 134 3.27 -13.03 -11.85
CA VAL A 134 3.99 -11.98 -11.12
C VAL A 134 3.96 -12.22 -9.60
N GLN A 135 5.11 -12.06 -8.95
CA GLN A 135 5.21 -12.14 -7.49
C GLN A 135 5.03 -10.77 -6.84
N VAL A 136 5.61 -9.73 -7.43
CA VAL A 136 5.56 -8.37 -6.90
C VAL A 136 5.02 -7.44 -7.97
N LEU A 137 3.87 -6.82 -7.70
CA LEU A 137 3.16 -5.95 -8.63
C LEU A 137 3.01 -4.55 -8.03
N PHE A 138 3.63 -3.56 -8.68
CA PHE A 138 3.51 -2.15 -8.33
C PHE A 138 2.81 -1.39 -9.45
N LEU A 139 1.78 -0.62 -9.09
CA LEU A 139 1.11 0.30 -9.99
C LEU A 139 0.95 1.64 -9.30
N ASN A 140 1.71 2.64 -9.77
CA ASN A 140 1.57 4.02 -9.32
C ASN A 140 0.96 4.88 -10.43
N ALA A 141 -0.26 5.33 -10.21
CA ALA A 141 -1.01 6.25 -11.04
C ALA A 141 -1.32 7.58 -10.34
N PHE A 142 -0.65 7.86 -9.21
CA PHE A 142 -0.86 9.09 -8.46
C PHE A 142 -0.31 10.30 -9.23
N SER A 143 -1.16 11.30 -9.43
CA SER A 143 -0.80 12.54 -10.10
C SER A 143 -1.20 13.73 -9.23
N ARG A 144 -0.27 14.67 -9.00
CA ARG A 144 -0.56 15.92 -8.26
C ARG A 144 -1.48 16.87 -9.03
N TYR A 145 -1.72 16.61 -10.31
CA TYR A 145 -2.56 17.43 -11.18
C TYR A 145 -4.01 16.94 -11.23
N ILE A 146 -4.31 15.77 -10.66
CA ILE A 146 -5.65 15.20 -10.66
C ILE A 146 -6.13 15.16 -9.20
N GLU A 147 -7.29 15.78 -8.95
CA GLU A 147 -7.88 15.82 -7.61
C GLU A 147 -8.45 14.45 -7.19
N ASP A 148 -8.94 13.65 -8.16
CA ASP A 148 -9.50 12.31 -7.94
C ASP A 148 -8.75 11.21 -8.73
N PRO A 149 -8.63 9.98 -8.23
CA PRO A 149 -7.92 8.92 -8.94
C PRO A 149 -8.78 8.42 -10.09
N SER A 150 -8.30 8.63 -11.31
CA SER A 150 -9.05 8.33 -12.56
C SER A 150 -8.80 6.93 -13.11
N LEU A 151 -7.75 6.23 -12.66
CA LEU A 151 -7.45 4.89 -13.16
C LEU A 151 -8.28 3.82 -12.43
N LEU A 152 -9.46 3.53 -12.97
CA LEU A 152 -10.33 2.44 -12.51
C LEU A 152 -9.79 1.07 -12.96
N LEU A 153 -9.50 0.19 -12.00
CA LEU A 153 -9.13 -1.20 -12.26
C LEU A 153 -10.36 -2.05 -12.56
N TYR A 154 -10.21 -3.04 -13.45
CA TYR A 154 -11.28 -3.97 -13.78
C TYR A 154 -11.80 -4.70 -12.54
N ASN A 155 -13.12 -4.71 -12.40
CA ASN A 155 -13.84 -5.29 -11.27
C ASN A 155 -13.92 -6.81 -11.36
N LYS A 156 -12.77 -7.46 -11.20
CA LYS A 156 -12.62 -8.90 -11.14
C LYS A 156 -11.56 -9.28 -10.09
N PRO A 157 -11.71 -10.42 -9.41
CA PRO A 157 -10.75 -10.86 -8.41
C PRO A 157 -9.41 -11.20 -9.08
N ILE A 158 -8.32 -11.03 -8.33
CA ILE A 158 -7.01 -11.52 -8.74
C ILE A 158 -6.92 -13.01 -8.41
N GLU A 159 -6.56 -13.80 -9.41
CA GLU A 159 -6.29 -15.24 -9.27
C GLU A 159 -4.80 -15.48 -9.50
N SER A 160 -4.02 -15.61 -8.43
CA SER A 160 -2.58 -15.85 -8.52
C SER A 160 -2.04 -16.65 -7.34
N ARG A 161 -1.34 -17.74 -7.62
CA ARG A 161 -0.62 -18.51 -6.59
C ARG A 161 0.77 -17.95 -6.28
N HIS A 162 1.20 -16.93 -7.01
CA HIS A 162 2.57 -16.42 -6.99
C HIS A 162 2.67 -15.01 -6.43
N LEU A 163 1.58 -14.23 -6.48
CA LEU A 163 1.56 -12.86 -5.99
C LEU A 163 1.79 -12.83 -4.47
N THR A 164 2.90 -12.21 -4.05
CA THR A 164 3.30 -12.04 -2.66
C THR A 164 3.13 -10.60 -2.18
N ARG A 165 3.28 -9.63 -3.09
CA ARG A 165 3.10 -8.21 -2.80
C ARG A 165 2.32 -7.50 -3.90
N LEU A 166 1.29 -6.77 -3.48
CA LEU A 166 0.52 -5.86 -4.33
C LEU A 166 0.57 -4.45 -3.74
N GLU A 167 1.05 -3.50 -4.52
CA GLU A 167 1.09 -2.09 -4.14
C GLU A 167 0.45 -1.24 -5.23
N LEU A 168 -0.54 -0.47 -4.82
CA LEU A 168 -1.36 0.36 -5.68
C LEU A 168 -1.35 1.79 -5.13
N ASP A 169 -1.01 2.75 -5.98
CA ASP A 169 -0.99 4.17 -5.64
C ASP A 169 -1.82 4.97 -6.64
N GLY A 170 -2.79 5.77 -6.18
CA GLY A 170 -3.57 6.65 -7.05
C GLY A 170 -4.56 5.95 -7.99
N VAL A 171 -5.11 4.79 -7.60
CA VAL A 171 -6.08 4.03 -8.42
C VAL A 171 -7.48 4.01 -7.82
N SER A 172 -8.48 3.74 -8.66
CA SER A 172 -9.85 3.47 -8.24
C SER A 172 -10.15 1.97 -8.33
N VAL A 173 -10.76 1.41 -7.29
CA VAL A 173 -11.03 -0.03 -7.17
C VAL A 173 -12.48 -0.31 -6.78
N GLN A 174 -12.98 -1.48 -7.19
CA GLN A 174 -14.36 -1.93 -6.97
C GLN A 174 -14.44 -3.23 -6.16
N SER A 175 -15.63 -3.54 -5.66
CA SER A 175 -15.91 -4.62 -4.70
C SER A 175 -15.24 -5.97 -5.02
N ARG A 176 -15.32 -6.45 -6.27
CA ARG A 176 -14.80 -7.79 -6.64
C ARG A 176 -13.28 -7.83 -6.75
N PHE A 177 -12.63 -6.68 -6.94
CA PHE A 177 -11.17 -6.60 -6.99
C PHE A 177 -10.54 -6.87 -5.62
N LEU A 178 -11.26 -6.56 -4.54
CA LEU A 178 -10.79 -6.64 -3.16
C LEU A 178 -10.91 -8.05 -2.54
N ASP A 179 -11.27 -9.05 -3.34
CA ASP A 179 -11.28 -10.45 -2.94
C ASP A 179 -9.99 -11.16 -3.33
N PHE A 180 -9.06 -11.24 -2.38
CA PHE A 180 -7.76 -11.91 -2.52
C PHE A 180 -7.77 -13.33 -1.94
N SER A 181 -8.95 -13.93 -1.73
CA SER A 181 -9.06 -15.31 -1.22
C SER A 181 -8.39 -16.33 -2.15
N ASN A 182 -8.30 -16.03 -3.44
CA ASN A 182 -7.62 -16.84 -4.46
C ASN A 182 -6.13 -16.49 -4.63
N CYS A 183 -5.56 -15.69 -3.72
CA CYS A 183 -4.15 -15.32 -3.68
C CYS A 183 -3.47 -15.86 -2.42
N PRO A 184 -3.20 -17.18 -2.33
CA PRO A 184 -2.73 -17.80 -1.09
C PRO A 184 -1.36 -17.33 -0.62
N SER A 185 -0.53 -16.81 -1.53
CA SER A 185 0.84 -16.35 -1.24
C SER A 185 0.92 -14.85 -0.93
N LEU A 186 -0.21 -14.12 -0.97
CA LEU A 186 -0.22 -12.67 -0.78
C LEU A 186 0.02 -12.32 0.69
N GLU A 187 1.19 -11.77 0.96
CA GLU A 187 1.63 -11.40 2.32
C GLU A 187 1.58 -9.89 2.54
N GLN A 188 1.74 -9.09 1.48
CA GLN A 188 1.84 -7.63 1.56
C GLN A 188 0.84 -6.95 0.62
N LEU A 189 0.00 -6.08 1.17
CA LEU A 189 -1.03 -5.37 0.43
C LEU A 189 -0.99 -3.90 0.82
N GLU A 190 -0.77 -3.05 -0.17
CA GLU A 190 -0.62 -1.62 0.02
C GLU A 190 -1.51 -0.84 -0.93
N PHE A 191 -2.35 0.03 -0.37
CA PHE A 191 -3.14 1.02 -1.08
C PHE A 191 -2.74 2.41 -0.61
N HIS A 192 -2.27 3.24 -1.54
CA HIS A 192 -1.89 4.62 -1.31
C HIS A 192 -2.77 5.51 -2.19
N ASN A 193 -3.35 6.58 -1.65
CA ASN A 193 -4.17 7.55 -2.40
C ASN A 193 -5.24 6.88 -3.30
N CYS A 194 -5.84 5.78 -2.85
CA CYS A 194 -6.79 4.99 -3.63
C CYS A 194 -8.24 5.36 -3.31
N TYR A 195 -9.12 5.32 -4.32
CA TYR A 195 -10.57 5.52 -4.18
C TYR A 195 -11.33 4.21 -4.26
N PHE A 196 -12.26 4.02 -3.33
CA PHE A 196 -13.15 2.89 -3.28
C PHE A 196 -14.51 3.28 -3.88
N SER A 197 -14.72 2.96 -5.17
CA SER A 197 -15.84 3.47 -5.98
C SER A 197 -17.08 2.56 -5.97
N ASP A 198 -17.99 2.70 -5.01
CA ASP A 198 -19.34 2.08 -5.05
C ASP A 198 -20.26 2.70 -3.99
N ASP A 199 -21.57 2.57 -4.20
CA ASP A 199 -22.64 3.04 -3.31
C ASP A 199 -22.75 2.18 -2.03
N SER A 200 -21.88 1.18 -1.86
CA SER A 200 -21.90 0.25 -0.72
C SER A 200 -20.52 -0.08 -0.20
N ARG A 201 -20.43 -0.35 1.12
CA ARG A 201 -19.16 -0.65 1.80
C ARG A 201 -18.57 -1.96 1.29
N PHE A 202 -17.37 -1.89 0.72
CA PHE A 202 -16.63 -3.07 0.27
C PHE A 202 -16.11 -3.94 1.39
N ARG A 203 -15.63 -5.12 1.03
CA ARG A 203 -14.94 -6.06 1.93
C ARG A 203 -13.59 -6.42 1.34
N ILE A 204 -12.52 -6.21 2.09
CA ILE A 204 -11.20 -6.72 1.76
C ILE A 204 -11.08 -8.13 2.38
N ARG A 205 -10.90 -9.13 1.53
CA ARG A 205 -10.64 -10.52 1.93
C ARG A 205 -9.20 -10.87 1.59
N ALA A 206 -8.34 -10.97 2.60
CA ALA A 206 -6.93 -11.34 2.43
C ALA A 206 -6.49 -12.19 3.64
N PRO A 207 -6.85 -13.50 3.69
CA PRO A 207 -6.70 -14.31 4.90
C PRO A 207 -5.24 -14.57 5.31
N ASN A 208 -4.29 -14.53 4.36
CA ASN A 208 -2.88 -14.83 4.59
C ASN A 208 -2.00 -13.58 4.72
N LEU A 209 -2.63 -12.41 4.82
CA LEU A 209 -1.91 -11.14 4.82
C LEU A 209 -1.09 -10.96 6.11
N VAL A 210 0.17 -10.56 5.95
CA VAL A 210 1.13 -10.28 7.03
C VAL A 210 1.29 -8.77 7.23
N SER A 211 1.23 -7.99 6.15
CA SER A 211 1.32 -6.52 6.17
C SER A 211 0.19 -5.87 5.36
N LEU A 212 -0.50 -4.92 5.99
CA LEU A 212 -1.52 -4.10 5.35
C LEU A 212 -1.18 -2.61 5.45
N VAL A 213 -1.24 -1.91 4.32
CA VAL A 213 -1.15 -0.45 4.28
C VAL A 213 -2.37 0.12 3.57
N LEU A 214 -3.12 0.97 4.27
CA LEU A 214 -4.22 1.78 3.75
C LEU A 214 -3.89 3.24 4.02
N ALA A 215 -3.20 3.91 3.09
CA ALA A 215 -2.73 5.28 3.27
C ALA A 215 -3.53 6.26 2.40
N LYS A 216 -4.17 7.25 3.03
CA LYS A 216 -4.95 8.30 2.35
C LYS A 216 -6.01 7.73 1.42
N VAL A 217 -6.77 6.79 1.95
CA VAL A 217 -7.89 6.18 1.22
C VAL A 217 -9.08 7.14 1.15
N TRP A 218 -9.75 7.14 -0.01
CA TRP A 218 -10.92 7.98 -0.32
C TRP A 218 -12.18 7.13 -0.56
N GLY A 219 -13.36 7.77 -0.50
CA GLY A 219 -14.66 7.09 -0.58
C GLY A 219 -15.08 6.44 0.73
N MET A 220 -15.90 5.39 0.65
CA MET A 220 -16.29 4.58 1.81
C MET A 220 -15.17 3.63 2.25
N ILE A 221 -14.76 3.71 3.51
CA ILE A 221 -13.70 2.83 4.03
C ILE A 221 -14.17 1.36 4.01
N PRO A 222 -13.41 0.44 3.39
CA PRO A 222 -13.80 -0.96 3.28
C PRO A 222 -13.80 -1.67 4.64
N VAL A 223 -14.70 -2.64 4.78
CA VAL A 223 -14.67 -3.60 5.88
C VAL A 223 -13.46 -4.53 5.69
N LEU A 224 -12.65 -4.66 6.73
CA LEU A 224 -11.57 -5.63 6.81
C LEU A 224 -12.13 -6.92 7.41
N GLU A 225 -12.14 -7.98 6.62
CA GLU A 225 -12.39 -9.32 7.14
C GLU A 225 -11.21 -9.78 8.02
N SER A 226 -11.42 -10.84 8.79
CA SER A 226 -10.39 -11.35 9.72
C SER A 226 -9.10 -11.72 8.97
N MET A 227 -7.96 -11.18 9.42
CA MET A 227 -6.62 -11.44 8.90
C MET A 227 -5.78 -12.11 9.99
N PRO A 228 -5.88 -13.45 10.17
CA PRO A 228 -5.27 -14.16 11.30
C PRO A 228 -3.73 -14.11 11.34
N SER A 229 -3.09 -13.91 10.18
CA SER A 229 -1.63 -13.85 10.02
C SER A 229 -1.05 -12.44 10.09
N LEU A 230 -1.88 -11.42 10.35
CA LEU A 230 -1.47 -10.03 10.27
C LEU A 230 -0.46 -9.70 11.38
N VAL A 231 0.67 -9.09 11.00
CA VAL A 231 1.73 -8.67 11.93
C VAL A 231 1.81 -7.15 11.99
N THR A 232 1.77 -6.49 10.83
CA THR A 232 1.87 -5.02 10.74
C THR A 232 0.66 -4.45 9.99
N ALA A 233 0.07 -3.37 10.51
CA ALA A 233 -0.89 -2.60 9.75
C ALA A 233 -0.71 -1.09 9.93
N TYR A 234 -0.85 -0.38 8.82
CA TYR A 234 -0.92 1.07 8.76
C TYR A 234 -2.25 1.47 8.14
N VAL A 235 -3.04 2.26 8.85
CA VAL A 235 -4.29 2.82 8.34
C VAL A 235 -4.30 4.31 8.60
N ALA A 236 -4.33 5.09 7.53
CA ALA A 236 -4.47 6.55 7.55
C ALA A 236 -5.67 6.96 6.69
N THR A 237 -6.72 7.45 7.33
CA THR A 237 -7.94 7.91 6.64
C THR A 237 -7.81 9.38 6.21
N SER A 238 -8.41 9.74 5.08
CA SER A 238 -8.39 11.12 4.56
C SER A 238 -9.52 11.98 5.15
N MET A 239 -9.35 13.32 5.17
CA MET A 239 -10.39 14.27 5.57
C MET A 239 -11.56 14.38 4.57
N GLU A 240 -11.45 13.72 3.42
CA GLU A 240 -12.45 13.72 2.34
C GLU A 240 -13.12 12.35 2.16
N SER A 241 -12.93 11.41 3.12
CA SER A 241 -13.68 10.15 3.10
C SER A 241 -15.17 10.42 3.32
N GLU A 242 -16.06 9.66 2.70
CA GLU A 242 -17.51 9.78 2.96
C GLU A 242 -17.88 9.50 4.42
N ASP A 243 -17.00 8.82 5.16
CA ASP A 243 -17.08 8.58 6.60
C ASP A 243 -16.73 9.83 7.46
N THR A 244 -16.98 11.05 6.97
CA THR A 244 -16.80 12.31 7.70
C THR A 244 -18.11 12.94 8.12
N CYS A 245 -18.19 13.43 9.37
CA CYS A 245 -19.33 14.22 9.83
C CYS A 245 -19.08 15.71 9.55
N PHE A 246 -19.94 16.33 8.74
CA PHE A 246 -19.84 17.75 8.37
C PHE A 246 -20.52 18.70 9.36
N GLU A 247 -21.41 18.21 10.21
CA GLU A 247 -22.10 19.02 11.22
C GLU A 247 -21.49 18.79 12.60
N ASN A 248 -21.32 19.87 13.37
CA ASN A 248 -20.76 19.92 14.73
C ASN A 248 -21.57 19.13 15.79
N ASP A 249 -22.45 18.23 15.36
CA ASP A 249 -23.36 17.42 16.18
C ASP A 249 -22.91 15.95 16.24
N CYS A 250 -21.60 15.72 16.31
CA CYS A 250 -21.02 14.40 16.57
C CYS A 250 -21.21 13.92 18.03
N ALA A 251 -22.28 14.39 18.70
CA ALA A 251 -22.87 13.76 19.87
C ALA A 251 -23.89 12.67 19.47
N CYS A 252 -24.02 12.37 18.19
CA CYS A 252 -24.90 11.32 17.70
C CYS A 252 -24.35 9.94 18.08
N GLU A 253 -24.89 9.36 19.16
CA GLU A 253 -24.76 7.92 19.46
C GLU A 253 -25.33 7.03 18.33
N PHE A 254 -26.05 7.63 17.37
CA PHE A 254 -26.90 7.02 16.34
C PHE A 254 -26.57 7.44 14.88
N CYS A 255 -25.30 7.53 14.47
CA CYS A 255 -24.96 7.54 13.04
C CYS A 255 -25.18 6.15 12.40
N GLU A 256 -26.32 5.49 12.69
CA GLU A 256 -26.68 4.15 12.20
C GLU A 256 -27.24 4.17 10.76
N ASN A 257 -27.32 5.32 10.09
CA ASN A 257 -28.28 5.47 8.98
C ASN A 257 -27.74 5.98 7.63
N TYR A 258 -26.47 5.77 7.27
CA TYR A 258 -26.05 6.05 5.88
C TYR A 258 -25.53 4.86 5.06
N TYR A 259 -25.34 3.66 5.61
CA TYR A 259 -24.67 2.61 4.83
C TYR A 259 -25.44 1.29 4.84
N LYS A 260 -26.27 1.11 3.80
CA LYS A 260 -26.67 -0.22 3.34
C LYS A 260 -25.40 -0.99 2.99
N ILE A 261 -24.94 -1.82 3.92
CA ILE A 261 -24.12 -2.98 3.56
C ILE A 261 -25.01 -3.84 2.67
N SER A 262 -24.63 -4.04 1.41
CA SER A 262 -25.30 -4.98 0.52
C SER A 262 -25.29 -6.37 1.20
N GLY A 263 -26.44 -6.77 1.77
CA GLY A 263 -26.68 -8.12 2.30
C GLY A 263 -26.49 -8.36 3.81
N GLY A 264 -27.05 -7.54 4.71
CA GLY A 264 -27.28 -8.00 6.09
C GLY A 264 -27.76 -6.95 7.10
N THR A 265 -28.73 -7.33 7.92
CA THR A 265 -29.41 -6.57 8.99
C THR A 265 -28.60 -6.47 10.30
N ASP A 266 -27.29 -6.19 10.24
CA ASP A 266 -26.48 -6.07 11.47
C ASP A 266 -25.94 -4.64 11.61
N SER A 267 -26.60 -3.83 12.44
CA SER A 267 -26.20 -2.47 12.83
C SER A 267 -24.94 -2.41 13.72
N ASN A 268 -24.28 -3.54 13.96
CA ASN A 268 -23.18 -3.65 14.94
C ASN A 268 -21.89 -4.26 14.37
N ARG A 269 -21.58 -3.97 13.10
CA ARG A 269 -20.39 -4.52 12.42
C ARG A 269 -19.24 -3.52 12.40
N CYS A 270 -18.17 -3.89 13.09
CA CYS A 270 -16.89 -3.19 13.03
C CYS A 270 -16.33 -3.29 11.61
N VAL A 271 -15.78 -2.18 11.14
CA VAL A 271 -15.30 -2.02 9.77
C VAL A 271 -13.83 -2.37 9.67
N LEU A 272 -12.97 -1.65 10.39
CA LEU A 272 -11.52 -1.77 10.34
C LEU A 272 -10.97 -2.61 11.50
N LEU A 273 -11.23 -2.17 12.74
CA LEU A 273 -10.45 -2.62 13.91
C LEU A 273 -10.57 -4.11 14.18
N LYS A 274 -11.68 -4.73 13.81
CA LYS A 274 -11.86 -6.19 13.96
C LYS A 274 -10.96 -6.98 13.01
N GLY A 275 -10.77 -6.54 11.77
CA GLY A 275 -9.83 -7.19 10.84
C GLY A 275 -8.36 -6.99 11.24
N LEU A 276 -8.07 -5.95 12.02
CA LEU A 276 -6.74 -5.58 12.49
C LEU A 276 -6.34 -6.18 13.85
N SER A 277 -7.25 -6.92 14.51
CA SER A 277 -7.09 -7.32 15.92
C SER A 277 -5.89 -8.23 16.20
N GLU A 278 -5.41 -8.93 15.18
CA GLU A 278 -4.30 -9.88 15.27
C GLU A 278 -2.92 -9.24 15.09
N ALA A 279 -2.85 -7.96 14.71
CA ALA A 279 -1.59 -7.27 14.45
C ALA A 279 -0.74 -7.07 15.71
N GLU A 280 0.58 -7.23 15.56
CA GLU A 280 1.58 -6.91 16.58
C GLU A 280 1.98 -5.43 16.56
N HIS A 281 1.90 -4.80 15.39
CA HIS A 281 2.26 -3.40 15.17
C HIS A 281 1.12 -2.67 14.42
N LEU A 282 0.53 -1.66 15.06
CA LEU A 282 -0.53 -0.86 14.47
C LEU A 282 -0.17 0.61 14.42
N THR A 283 -0.41 1.23 13.26
CA THR A 283 -0.41 2.68 13.09
C THR A 283 -1.79 3.13 12.61
N LEU A 284 -2.47 3.97 13.38
CA LEU A 284 -3.85 4.39 13.11
C LEU A 284 -3.95 5.92 13.10
N PHE A 285 -4.04 6.49 11.91
CA PHE A 285 -4.14 7.92 11.67
C PHE A 285 -5.49 8.29 11.05
N SER A 286 -6.02 9.44 11.44
CA SER A 286 -7.34 9.87 11.04
C SER A 286 -7.50 11.39 11.05
N GLY A 287 -8.25 11.92 10.08
CA GLY A 287 -8.68 13.31 10.13
C GLY A 287 -9.63 13.57 11.32
N PRO A 288 -9.65 14.78 11.91
CA PRO A 288 -10.48 15.08 13.09
C PRO A 288 -12.00 14.96 12.85
N GLN A 289 -12.44 15.00 11.60
CA GLN A 289 -13.85 14.88 11.19
C GLN A 289 -14.29 13.43 10.90
N THR A 290 -13.35 12.48 10.87
CA THR A 290 -13.65 11.07 10.63
C THR A 290 -14.16 10.42 11.92
N TYR A 291 -15.06 9.45 11.85
CA TYR A 291 -15.62 8.80 13.06
C TYR A 291 -15.46 7.28 13.08
N ILE A 292 -14.85 6.70 12.04
CA ILE A 292 -14.77 5.24 11.82
C ILE A 292 -14.12 4.49 12.99
N PHE A 293 -12.98 4.95 13.50
CA PHE A 293 -12.31 4.29 14.63
C PHE A 293 -13.14 4.41 15.92
N LYS A 294 -13.77 5.56 16.16
CA LYS A 294 -14.65 5.75 17.32
C LYS A 294 -15.86 4.82 17.27
N MET A 295 -16.41 4.56 16.10
CA MET A 295 -17.48 3.57 15.94
C MET A 295 -16.97 2.16 16.18
N ASP A 296 -15.87 1.77 15.57
CA ASP A 296 -15.33 0.42 15.70
C ASP A 296 -14.94 0.09 17.15
N LEU A 297 -14.53 1.09 17.94
CA LEU A 297 -14.28 0.90 19.37
C LEU A 297 -15.53 0.50 20.14
N LYS A 298 -16.75 0.86 19.68
CA LYS A 298 -18.01 0.39 20.29
C LYS A 298 -18.18 -1.12 20.18
N CYS A 299 -17.56 -1.76 19.19
CA CYS A 299 -17.52 -3.22 19.09
C CYS A 299 -16.64 -3.91 20.12
N CYS A 300 -15.79 -3.16 20.82
CA CYS A 300 -14.78 -3.70 21.72
C CYS A 300 -13.86 -4.78 21.10
N PRO A 301 -13.13 -4.48 20.01
CA PRO A 301 -12.15 -5.39 19.46
C PRO A 301 -10.99 -5.58 20.45
N MET A 302 -10.58 -6.83 20.70
CA MET A 302 -9.45 -7.17 21.57
C MET A 302 -8.16 -7.33 20.76
N PHE A 303 -7.12 -6.59 21.12
CA PHE A 303 -5.80 -6.62 20.50
C PHE A 303 -4.83 -7.45 21.34
N SER A 304 -4.98 -8.77 21.24
CA SER A 304 -4.28 -9.74 22.11
C SER A 304 -2.79 -9.92 21.77
N LYS A 305 -2.33 -9.44 20.62
CA LYS A 305 -0.93 -9.56 20.17
C LYS A 305 -0.22 -8.21 20.05
N LEU A 306 -0.94 -7.10 20.21
CA LEU A 306 -0.42 -5.77 19.93
C LEU A 306 0.69 -5.38 20.90
N ARG A 307 1.87 -5.08 20.35
CA ARG A 307 3.08 -4.66 21.07
C ARG A 307 3.41 -3.20 20.83
N ILE A 308 3.20 -2.70 19.62
CA ILE A 308 3.51 -1.32 19.24
C ILE A 308 2.26 -0.66 18.65
N LEU A 309 1.87 0.48 19.22
CA LEU A 309 0.75 1.27 18.76
C LEU A 309 1.21 2.70 18.48
N VAL A 310 0.93 3.19 17.28
CA VAL A 310 1.21 4.57 16.85
C VAL A 310 -0.11 5.24 16.50
N LEU A 311 -0.41 6.36 17.15
CA LEU A 311 -1.66 7.10 17.00
C LEU A 311 -1.34 8.57 16.72
N ASP A 312 -2.18 9.25 15.95
CA ASP A 312 -2.07 10.69 15.71
C ASP A 312 -2.96 11.51 16.66
N ASP A 313 -3.14 12.80 16.34
CA ASP A 313 -3.91 13.73 17.15
C ASP A 313 -5.40 13.43 17.22
N TYR A 314 -5.93 12.61 16.30
CA TYR A 314 -7.31 12.12 16.32
C TYR A 314 -7.72 11.52 17.66
N TRP A 315 -6.82 10.72 18.23
CA TRP A 315 -7.07 9.93 19.44
C TRP A 315 -7.04 10.78 20.72
N CYS A 316 -6.57 12.02 20.60
CA CYS A 316 -6.52 13.00 21.68
C CYS A 316 -7.66 14.03 21.62
N VAL A 317 -8.65 13.84 20.73
CA VAL A 317 -9.78 14.76 20.53
C VAL A 317 -11.12 14.00 20.55
N PRO A 318 -12.10 14.42 21.38
CA PRO A 318 -12.05 15.52 22.33
C PRO A 318 -11.13 15.23 23.54
N ASP A 319 -10.87 16.24 24.36
CA ASP A 319 -9.94 16.21 25.51
C ASP A 319 -10.31 15.21 26.63
N ASP A 320 -11.36 14.40 26.45
CA ASP A 320 -11.76 13.34 27.38
C ASP A 320 -10.98 12.03 27.18
N PHE A 321 -10.20 11.94 26.10
CA PHE A 321 -9.32 10.81 25.77
C PHE A 321 -10.03 9.44 25.76
N ARG A 322 -11.36 9.39 25.60
CA ARG A 322 -12.14 8.14 25.70
C ARG A 322 -11.71 7.09 24.68
N ALA A 323 -11.46 7.50 23.44
CA ALA A 323 -11.00 6.61 22.38
C ALA A 323 -9.62 6.01 22.72
N LEU A 324 -8.70 6.84 23.20
CA LEU A 324 -7.36 6.42 23.64
C LEU A 324 -7.45 5.43 24.81
N VAL A 325 -8.26 5.70 25.83
CA VAL A 325 -8.46 4.77 26.95
C VAL A 325 -9.04 3.44 26.48
N CYS A 326 -10.02 3.49 25.59
CA CYS A 326 -10.69 2.29 25.09
C CYS A 326 -9.72 1.37 24.35
N ILE A 327 -8.93 1.91 23.40
CA ILE A 327 -7.95 1.07 22.68
C ILE A 327 -6.86 0.54 23.61
N LEU A 328 -6.39 1.33 24.59
CA LEU A 328 -5.40 0.87 25.57
C LEU A 328 -5.95 -0.26 26.44
N LYS A 329 -7.20 -0.17 26.91
CA LYS A 329 -7.86 -1.24 27.67
C LYS A 329 -7.97 -2.55 26.90
N HIS A 330 -8.08 -2.48 25.59
CA HIS A 330 -8.19 -3.66 24.74
C HIS A 330 -6.83 -4.18 24.24
N SER A 331 -5.72 -3.53 24.62
CA SER A 331 -4.36 -3.84 24.17
C SER A 331 -3.53 -4.44 25.31
N THR A 332 -3.80 -5.70 25.64
CA THR A 332 -3.31 -6.32 26.89
C THR A 332 -1.80 -6.48 26.99
N PHE A 333 -1.07 -6.53 25.87
CA PHE A 333 0.38 -6.74 25.82
C PHE A 333 1.16 -5.56 25.23
N LEU A 334 0.55 -4.38 25.18
CA LEU A 334 1.15 -3.21 24.57
C LEU A 334 2.45 -2.82 25.28
N GLN A 335 3.56 -2.73 24.55
CA GLN A 335 4.88 -2.43 25.08
C GLN A 335 5.32 -1.00 24.78
N LYS A 336 4.94 -0.48 23.61
CA LYS A 336 5.28 0.88 23.17
C LYS A 336 4.04 1.57 22.60
N LEU A 337 3.75 2.75 23.12
CA LEU A 337 2.78 3.69 22.56
C LEU A 337 3.53 4.90 21.99
N THR A 338 3.24 5.28 20.75
CA THR A 338 3.71 6.54 20.16
C THR A 338 2.52 7.42 19.82
N LEU A 339 2.52 8.67 20.27
CA LEU A 339 1.51 9.69 19.97
C LEU A 339 2.14 10.78 19.10
N GLN A 340 1.72 10.85 17.84
CA GLN A 340 2.22 11.79 16.84
C GLN A 340 1.27 12.98 16.68
N LEU A 341 1.59 14.07 17.36
CA LEU A 341 0.73 15.24 17.49
C LEU A 341 1.21 16.37 16.57
N SER A 342 0.63 16.46 15.38
CA SER A 342 0.93 17.56 14.45
C SER A 342 0.13 18.83 14.80
N SER A 343 0.74 20.00 14.61
CA SER A 343 0.06 21.30 14.75
C SER A 343 -0.29 21.85 13.38
N LYS A 344 -1.59 22.09 13.11
CA LYS A 344 -2.07 22.69 11.86
C LYS A 344 -1.45 24.06 11.52
N LYS A 345 -0.79 24.73 12.47
CA LYS A 345 -0.38 26.14 12.33
C LYS A 345 1.06 26.37 11.86
N HIS A 346 1.98 25.41 11.97
CA HIS A 346 3.39 25.66 11.63
C HIS A 346 4.12 24.42 11.09
N ARG A 347 4.19 24.26 9.77
CA ARG A 347 4.97 23.21 9.09
C ARG A 347 6.50 23.45 9.06
N GLN A 348 7.02 24.40 9.85
CA GLN A 348 8.45 24.79 9.81
C GLN A 348 9.18 24.73 11.15
N HIS A 349 8.62 24.08 12.18
CA HIS A 349 9.30 23.95 13.47
C HIS A 349 9.93 22.57 13.68
N ARG A 350 11.10 22.59 14.35
CA ARG A 350 11.89 21.43 14.75
C ARG A 350 11.05 20.50 15.62
N GLU A 351 10.84 19.26 15.16
CA GLU A 351 10.12 18.22 15.91
C GLU A 351 10.72 18.07 17.31
N ARG A 352 9.84 18.08 18.32
CA ARG A 352 10.20 17.76 19.70
C ARG A 352 9.71 16.36 20.03
N LYS A 353 10.60 15.56 20.59
CA LYS A 353 10.33 14.19 21.02
C LYS A 353 10.44 14.12 22.53
N GLY A 354 9.32 13.90 23.19
CA GLY A 354 9.24 13.60 24.61
C GLY A 354 9.13 12.09 24.83
N ILE A 355 9.77 11.60 25.90
CA ILE A 355 9.63 10.21 26.34
C ILE A 355 9.03 10.21 27.74
N LEU A 356 8.03 9.35 27.91
CA LEU A 356 7.29 9.04 29.12
C LEU A 356 7.61 7.61 29.54
N VAL A 357 7.91 7.43 30.83
CA VAL A 357 8.14 6.11 31.42
C VAL A 357 7.09 5.87 32.51
N PRO A 358 6.32 4.76 32.44
CA PRO A 358 5.39 4.37 33.49
C PRO A 358 6.11 4.10 34.82
N MET A 359 5.53 4.49 35.96
CA MET A 359 6.08 4.21 37.29
C MET A 359 5.71 2.80 37.77
N GLU A 360 6.49 2.25 38.71
CA GLU A 360 6.11 1.04 39.46
C GLU A 360 4.76 1.28 40.16
N GLY A 361 3.76 0.46 39.85
CA GLY A 361 2.39 0.60 40.35
C GLY A 361 1.43 1.36 39.43
N SER A 362 1.77 1.55 38.14
CA SER A 362 0.83 2.04 37.12
C SER A 362 -0.46 1.21 37.11
N ALA A 363 -1.60 1.84 36.78
CA ALA A 363 -2.90 1.18 36.74
C ALA A 363 -2.84 -0.15 35.96
N ALA A 364 -3.57 -1.18 36.42
CA ALA A 364 -3.60 -2.54 35.87
C ALA A 364 -3.82 -2.63 34.34
N ILE A 365 -4.36 -1.56 33.74
CA ILE A 365 -4.61 -1.42 32.31
C ILE A 365 -3.31 -1.33 31.49
N LEU A 366 -2.18 -0.93 32.09
CA LEU A 366 -0.92 -0.62 31.37
C LEU A 366 0.29 -1.42 31.88
N GLU A 367 0.08 -2.58 32.50
CA GLU A 367 1.14 -3.38 33.14
C GLU A 367 2.33 -3.72 32.21
N HIS A 368 2.06 -3.95 30.93
CA HIS A 368 3.10 -4.31 29.95
C HIS A 368 3.73 -3.10 29.24
N LEU A 369 3.19 -1.89 29.44
CA LEU A 369 3.62 -0.69 28.73
C LEU A 369 4.95 -0.21 29.30
N LYS A 370 5.97 -0.13 28.45
CA LYS A 370 7.34 0.25 28.84
C LYS A 370 7.68 1.67 28.43
N ILE A 371 7.19 2.08 27.26
CA ILE A 371 7.59 3.33 26.62
C ILE A 371 6.34 4.02 26.10
N ILE A 372 6.18 5.30 26.46
CA ILE A 372 5.28 6.20 25.74
C ILE A 372 6.13 7.31 25.10
N GLU A 373 6.04 7.42 23.79
CA GLU A 373 6.74 8.43 23.01
C GLU A 373 5.72 9.46 22.52
N VAL A 374 5.98 10.75 22.74
CA VAL A 374 5.12 11.82 22.23
C VAL A 374 5.97 12.67 21.29
N THR A 375 5.61 12.69 20.02
CA THR A 375 6.23 13.54 19.00
C THR A 375 5.29 14.70 18.69
N CYS A 376 5.82 15.93 18.67
CA CYS A 376 5.03 17.11 18.38
C CYS A 376 5.84 18.26 17.77
N ASP A 377 5.18 19.07 16.95
CA ASP A 377 5.80 20.26 16.33
C ASP A 377 5.87 21.43 17.33
N ALA A 378 4.87 21.52 18.22
CA ALA A 378 4.75 22.58 19.21
C ALA A 378 3.98 22.09 20.44
N VAL A 379 4.37 22.58 21.62
CA VAL A 379 3.63 22.31 22.87
C VAL A 379 2.38 23.18 22.91
N ASP A 380 1.22 22.57 22.66
CA ASP A 380 -0.08 23.22 22.72
C ASP A 380 -0.90 22.79 23.96
N LYS A 381 -2.15 23.27 24.06
CA LYS A 381 -3.06 22.94 25.16
C LYS A 381 -3.40 21.44 25.23
N ARG A 382 -3.42 20.73 24.11
CA ARG A 382 -3.73 19.30 24.04
C ARG A 382 -2.63 18.48 24.68
N ILE A 383 -1.36 18.80 24.39
CA ILE A 383 -0.21 18.13 25.01
C ILE A 383 -0.23 18.31 26.52
N ARG A 384 -0.51 19.52 27.02
CA ARG A 384 -0.63 19.77 28.46
C ARG A 384 -1.72 18.91 29.10
N LYS A 385 -2.91 18.84 28.47
CA LYS A 385 -4.02 18.01 28.94
C LYS A 385 -3.69 16.52 28.92
N LEU A 386 -3.05 16.05 27.84
CA LEU A 386 -2.57 14.68 27.72
C LEU A 386 -1.55 14.35 28.81
N THR A 387 -0.61 15.26 29.11
CA THR A 387 0.34 15.07 30.21
C THR A 387 -0.39 14.95 31.55
N PHE A 388 -1.33 15.85 31.85
CA PHE A 388 -2.13 15.75 33.09
C PHE A 388 -2.93 14.44 33.15
N PHE A 389 -3.52 14.03 32.03
CA PHE A 389 -4.28 12.81 31.90
C PHE A 389 -3.39 11.57 32.17
N LEU A 390 -2.22 11.48 31.53
CA LEU A 390 -1.28 10.37 31.74
C LEU A 390 -0.67 10.37 33.15
N CYS A 391 -0.46 11.54 33.76
CA CYS A 391 -0.04 11.65 35.17
C CYS A 391 -1.07 11.01 36.11
N ALA A 392 -2.38 11.05 35.80
CA ALA A 392 -3.41 10.39 36.58
C ALA A 392 -3.30 8.85 36.54
N PHE A 393 -2.54 8.29 35.59
CA PHE A 393 -2.20 6.86 35.51
C PHE A 393 -0.80 6.55 36.04
N HIS A 394 -0.19 7.47 36.80
CA HIS A 394 1.17 7.36 37.34
C HIS A 394 2.27 7.26 36.26
N ILE A 395 2.15 8.01 35.16
CA ILE A 395 3.15 8.07 34.09
C ILE A 395 3.86 9.44 34.14
N ARG A 396 5.21 9.46 34.20
CA ARG A 396 6.00 10.71 34.27
C ARG A 396 6.48 11.18 32.90
N PHE A 397 6.26 12.46 32.59
CA PHE A 397 6.64 13.11 31.31
C PHE A 397 7.97 13.84 31.43
N SER A 398 8.91 13.58 30.52
CA SER A 398 10.12 14.40 30.32
C SER A 398 10.20 14.87 28.87
N LEU A 399 10.32 16.19 28.67
CA LEU A 399 10.59 16.81 27.37
C LEU A 399 12.11 17.02 27.25
N ASN A 400 12.70 16.52 26.17
CA ASN A 400 14.04 16.90 25.75
C ASN A 400 14.00 18.09 24.78
#